data_AF-A0A2D0HHV5-F1
#
_entry.id   AF-A0A2D0HHV5-F1
#
_cell.length_a   1.000
_cell.length_b   1.000
_cell.length_c   1.000
_cell.angle_alpha   90.00
_cell.angle_beta   90.00
_cell.angle_gamma   90.00
#
_symmetry.space_group_name_H-M   'P 1'
#
loop_
_entity.id
_entity.type
_entity.pdbx_description
1 polymer ?
#
loop_
_entity_poly.entity_id
_entity_poly.type
_entity_poly.pdbx_seq_one_letter_code
_entity_poly.pdbx_strand_id
1 'polypeptide(L)'
;MSPSLEKILSEIEQLTPEEQLTVMGHLVERMKKHIIQGQPKRKWSNLKGMASYPLLGEDAQEWVSRTRREGDEHRERLLRGEE
;
A
#
# COMPACT_ATOMS: atom_id res chain seq x y z
N MET A 1 -3.18 -37.64 -11.58
CA MET A 1 -2.68 -36.52 -10.77
C MET A 1 -2.02 -37.09 -9.52
N SER A 2 -1.59 -36.30 -8.53
CA SER A 2 -1.23 -36.90 -7.25
C SER A 2 -2.49 -37.51 -6.61
N PRO A 3 -2.43 -38.72 -6.03
CA PRO A 3 -3.62 -39.38 -5.47
C PRO A 3 -4.27 -38.57 -4.33
N SER A 4 -3.48 -37.72 -3.67
CA SER A 4 -3.97 -36.77 -2.67
C SER A 4 -4.85 -35.67 -3.28
N LEU A 5 -4.48 -35.13 -4.45
CA LEU A 5 -5.26 -34.08 -5.11
C LEU A 5 -6.60 -34.61 -5.63
N GLU A 6 -6.63 -35.83 -6.14
CA GLU A 6 -7.87 -36.49 -6.60
C GLU A 6 -8.86 -36.70 -5.45
N LYS A 7 -8.38 -37.07 -4.26
CA LYS A 7 -9.21 -37.17 -3.06
C LYS A 7 -9.78 -35.83 -2.62
N ILE A 8 -8.99 -34.76 -2.67
CA ILE A 8 -9.44 -33.42 -2.28
C ILE A 8 -10.52 -32.92 -3.26
N LEU A 9 -10.35 -33.15 -4.56
CA LEU A 9 -11.35 -32.75 -5.55
C LEU A 9 -12.67 -33.49 -5.36
N SER A 10 -12.63 -34.80 -5.11
CA SER A 10 -13.86 -35.58 -4.86
C SER A 10 -14.57 -35.18 -3.57
N GLU A 11 -13.84 -34.77 -2.54
CA GLU A 11 -14.41 -34.23 -1.30
C GLU A 11 -15.06 -32.85 -1.54
N ILE A 12 -14.46 -31.99 -2.35
CA ILE A 12 -15.03 -30.67 -2.70
C ILE A 12 -16.31 -30.81 -3.53
N GLU A 13 -16.37 -31.78 -4.44
CA GLU A 13 -17.56 -32.04 -5.27
C GLU A 13 -18.77 -32.50 -4.44
N GLN A 14 -18.57 -33.05 -3.24
CA GLN A 14 -19.66 -33.45 -2.34
C GLN A 14 -20.22 -32.28 -1.50
N LEU A 15 -19.56 -31.13 -1.51
CA LEU A 15 -19.98 -29.95 -0.76
C LEU A 15 -21.15 -29.22 -1.44
N THR A 16 -21.88 -28.45 -0.65
CA THR A 16 -22.89 -27.51 -1.18
C THR A 16 -22.22 -26.39 -2.00
N PRO A 17 -22.94 -25.74 -2.94
CA PRO A 17 -22.39 -24.62 -3.70
C PRO A 17 -21.81 -23.50 -2.83
N GLU A 18 -22.44 -23.20 -1.69
CA GLU A 18 -22.00 -22.18 -0.74
C GLU A 18 -20.67 -22.55 -0.06
N GLU A 19 -20.50 -23.82 0.29
CA GLU A 19 -19.25 -24.34 0.86
C GLU A 19 -18.13 -24.39 -0.19
N GLN A 20 -18.45 -24.74 -1.44
CA GLN A 20 -17.49 -24.68 -2.55
C GLN A 20 -16.98 -23.25 -2.78
N LEU A 21 -17.86 -22.25 -2.72
CA LEU A 21 -17.48 -20.83 -2.78
C LEU A 21 -16.54 -20.44 -1.63
N THR A 22 -16.78 -20.97 -0.43
CA THR A 22 -15.92 -20.75 0.74
C THR A 22 -14.53 -21.34 0.53
N VAL A 23 -14.45 -22.58 0.01
CA VAL A 23 -13.18 -23.22 -0.34
C VAL A 23 -12.42 -22.42 -1.39
N MET A 24 -13.11 -21.97 -2.44
CA MET A 24 -12.52 -21.13 -3.48
C MET A 24 -11.95 -19.82 -2.90
N GLY A 25 -12.70 -19.12 -2.05
CA GLY A 25 -12.24 -17.89 -1.40
C GLY A 25 -10.99 -18.11 -0.56
N HIS A 26 -10.96 -19.18 0.23
CA HIS A 26 -9.80 -19.54 1.05
C HIS A 26 -8.56 -19.86 0.19
N LEU A 27 -8.72 -20.61 -0.91
CA LEU A 27 -7.64 -20.94 -1.84
C LEU A 27 -7.09 -19.68 -2.51
N VAL A 28 -7.97 -18.82 -3.03
CA VAL A 28 -7.58 -17.55 -3.66
C VAL A 28 -6.80 -16.67 -2.70
N GLU A 29 -7.25 -16.55 -1.44
CA GLU A 29 -6.57 -15.74 -0.43
C GLU A 29 -5.18 -16.28 -0.09
N ARG A 30 -5.02 -17.60 0.04
CA ARG A 30 -3.70 -18.21 0.25
C ARG A 30 -2.80 -18.02 -0.97
N MET A 31 -3.32 -18.15 -2.18
CA MET A 31 -2.55 -17.91 -3.41
C MET A 31 -2.10 -16.47 -3.52
N LYS A 32 -2.97 -15.49 -3.22
CA LYS A 32 -2.59 -14.07 -3.17
C LYS A 32 -1.42 -13.83 -2.24
N LYS A 33 -1.42 -14.40 -1.02
CA LYS A 33 -0.30 -14.26 -0.08
C LYS A 33 1.01 -14.80 -0.64
N HIS A 34 0.99 -15.96 -1.30
CA HIS A 34 2.19 -16.54 -1.92
C HIS A 34 2.67 -15.72 -3.13
N ILE A 35 1.75 -15.25 -3.97
CA ILE A 35 2.07 -14.42 -5.15
C ILE A 35 2.64 -13.07 -4.71
N ILE A 36 2.03 -12.42 -3.72
CA ILE A 36 2.48 -11.11 -3.20
C ILE A 36 3.85 -11.24 -2.51
N GLN A 37 4.12 -12.35 -1.81
CA GLN A 37 5.45 -12.62 -1.25
C GLN A 37 6.51 -12.87 -2.34
N GLY A 38 6.12 -13.40 -3.51
CA GLY A 38 7.01 -13.63 -4.64
C GLY A 38 7.25 -12.42 -5.54
N GLN A 39 6.44 -11.35 -5.43
CA GLN A 39 6.68 -10.13 -6.19
C GLN A 39 7.88 -9.39 -5.61
N PRO A 40 8.93 -9.12 -6.41
CA PRO A 40 10.05 -8.31 -5.93
C PRO A 40 9.50 -6.94 -5.52
N LYS A 41 9.79 -6.52 -4.28
CA LYS A 41 9.48 -5.16 -3.84
C LYS A 41 10.00 -4.19 -4.89
N ARG A 42 9.13 -3.37 -5.47
CA ARG A 42 9.54 -2.36 -6.47
C ARG A 42 10.63 -1.51 -5.84
N LYS A 43 11.76 -1.36 -6.52
CA LYS A 43 12.84 -0.50 -6.04
C LYS A 43 12.31 0.94 -6.03
N TRP A 44 12.55 1.68 -4.95
CA TRP A 44 12.18 3.10 -4.85
C TRP A 44 12.75 3.94 -6.00
N SER A 45 13.92 3.56 -6.53
CA SER A 45 14.53 4.17 -7.71
C SER A 45 13.62 4.17 -8.94
N ASN A 46 12.74 3.18 -9.07
CA ASN A 46 11.83 3.06 -10.20
C ASN A 46 10.71 4.10 -10.17
N LEU A 47 10.51 4.78 -9.04
CA LEU A 47 9.50 5.83 -8.88
C LEU A 47 10.05 7.23 -9.19
N LYS A 48 11.36 7.38 -9.37
CA LYS A 48 12.00 8.67 -9.62
C LYS A 48 11.48 9.28 -10.93
N GLY A 49 10.95 10.49 -10.87
CA GLY A 49 10.48 11.25 -12.03
C GLY A 49 9.08 10.89 -12.53
N MET A 50 8.33 10.03 -11.82
CA MET A 50 6.95 9.70 -12.19
C MET A 50 5.94 10.81 -11.88
N ALA A 51 6.27 11.71 -10.95
CA ALA A 51 5.40 12.81 -10.57
C ALA A 51 5.59 14.01 -11.50
N SER A 52 4.48 14.56 -12.00
CA SER A 52 4.48 15.88 -12.63
C SER A 52 4.88 16.92 -11.60
N TYR A 53 5.66 17.91 -12.03
CA TYR A 53 6.07 19.01 -11.17
C TYR A 53 5.24 20.27 -11.46
N PRO A 54 4.69 20.96 -10.44
CA PRO A 54 4.58 20.53 -9.04
C PRO A 54 3.47 19.48 -8.84
N LEU A 55 3.73 18.43 -8.05
CA LEU A 55 2.77 17.33 -7.85
C LEU A 55 1.50 17.79 -7.11
N LEU A 56 1.65 18.76 -6.22
CA LEU A 56 0.59 19.25 -5.32
C LEU A 56 0.26 20.74 -5.54
N GLY A 57 0.55 21.27 -6.73
CA GLY A 57 0.25 22.67 -7.08
C GLY A 57 1.20 23.73 -6.51
N GLU A 58 2.03 23.38 -5.52
CA GLU A 58 3.10 24.22 -4.99
C GLU A 58 4.45 23.51 -5.11
N ASP A 59 5.50 24.30 -5.37
CA ASP A 59 6.87 23.80 -5.32
C ASP A 59 7.25 23.40 -3.88
N ALA A 60 7.98 22.29 -3.75
CA ALA A 60 8.36 21.78 -2.44
C ALA A 60 9.32 22.74 -1.71
N GLN A 61 10.24 23.39 -2.42
CA GLN A 61 11.20 24.31 -1.82
C GLN A 61 10.53 25.62 -1.37
N GLU A 62 9.57 26.12 -2.16
CA GLU A 62 8.73 27.26 -1.78
C GLU A 62 7.93 26.96 -0.50
N TRP A 63 7.25 25.79 -0.45
CA TRP A 63 6.51 25.38 0.74
C TRP A 63 7.40 25.27 2.00
N VAL A 64 8.59 24.65 1.87
CA VAL A 64 9.55 24.53 2.98
C VAL A 64 10.02 25.92 3.43
N SER A 65 10.35 26.79 2.49
CA SER A 65 10.86 28.14 2.78
C SER A 65 9.81 28.98 3.51
N ARG A 66 8.55 28.93 3.05
CA ARG A 66 7.42 29.58 3.73
C ARG A 66 7.25 29.04 5.15
N THR A 67 7.13 27.72 5.30
CA THR A 67 6.87 27.08 6.61
C THR A 67 7.97 27.37 7.62
N ARG A 68 9.24 27.41 7.18
CA ARG A 68 10.36 27.81 8.05
C ARG A 68 10.26 29.27 8.49
N ARG A 69 10.03 30.18 7.54
CA ARG A 69 9.89 31.60 7.83
C ARG A 69 8.74 31.85 8.81
N GLU A 70 7.57 31.24 8.59
CA GLU A 70 6.43 31.35 9.50
C GLU A 70 6.76 30.84 10.91
N GLY A 71 7.49 29.72 11.00
CA GLY A 71 7.96 29.18 12.28
C GLY A 71 8.96 30.08 12.99
N ASP A 72 9.89 30.69 12.25
CA ASP A 72 10.86 31.64 12.80
C ASP A 72 10.16 32.93 13.28
N GLU A 73 9.23 33.48 12.49
CA GLU A 73 8.42 34.64 12.86
C GLU A 73 7.53 34.37 14.08
N HIS A 74 6.97 33.16 14.18
CA HIS A 74 6.21 32.76 15.36
C HIS A 74 7.11 32.70 16.61
N ARG A 75 8.30 32.11 16.51
CA ARG A 75 9.26 32.05 17.61
C ARG A 75 9.68 33.46 18.05
N GLU A 76 9.98 34.35 17.11
CA GLU A 76 10.38 35.73 17.40
C GLU A 76 9.27 36.53 18.10
N ARG A 77 8.01 36.37 17.69
CA ARG A 77 6.86 37.02 18.36
C ARG A 77 6.72 36.57 19.82
N LEU A 78 6.84 35.27 20.08
CA LEU A 78 6.82 34.72 21.44
C LEU A 78 7.96 35.28 22.30
N LEU A 79 9.16 35.44 21.73
CA LEU A 79 10.30 36.03 22.44
C LEU A 79 10.10 37.52 22.75
N ARG A 80 9.33 38.24 21.93
CA ARG A 80 8.99 39.66 22.14
C ARG A 80 7.79 39.87 23.07
N GLY A 81 7.07 38.80 23.44
CA GLY A 81 5.86 38.88 24.26
C GLY A 81 4.65 39.43 23.51
N GLU A 82 4.62 39.30 22.19
CA GLU A 82 3.51 39.71 21.33
C GLU A 82 2.60 38.49 21.09
N GLU A 83 1.41 38.47 21.70
CA GLU A 83 0.34 37.48 21.43
C GLU A 83 -0.67 37.99 20.39
#